data_AF-A0A532DQB6-F1
#
_entry.id   AF-A0A532DQB6-F1
#
_cell.length_a   1.000
_cell.length_b   1.000
_cell.length_c   1.000
_cell.angle_alpha   90.00
_cell.angle_beta   90.00
_cell.angle_gamma   90.00
#
_symmetry.space_group_name_H-M   'P 1'
#
loop_
_entity.id
_entity.type
_entity.pdbx_description
1 polymer ?
#
loop_
_entity_poly.entity_id
_entity_poly.type
_entity_poly.pdbx_seq_one_letter_code
_entity_poly.pdbx_strand_id
1 'polypeptide(L)'
;MNSQAAALKPVAAVLERDMANAIRALAMDSVQKANSGHPGMPMGMADVATVLFSRFINIDPSMPDWPDRDRFVLSAGHGSMLQYALHYLLGYQDMPIEELQRFRQLGSR
;
A
#
# COMPACT_ATOMS: atom_id res chain seq x y z
N MET A 1 43.34 -21.93 -2.13
CA MET A 1 41.93 -21.82 -1.70
C MET A 1 41.48 -20.40 -1.97
N ASN A 2 40.92 -20.12 -3.15
CA ASN A 2 40.43 -18.78 -3.50
C ASN A 2 38.95 -18.68 -3.10
N SER A 3 38.67 -17.99 -1.99
CA SER A 3 37.32 -17.55 -1.63
C SER A 3 37.11 -16.17 -2.25
N GLN A 4 36.52 -16.12 -3.45
CA GLN A 4 35.92 -14.88 -3.93
C GLN A 4 34.53 -14.79 -3.31
N ALA A 5 34.39 -13.95 -2.28
CA ALA A 5 33.09 -13.50 -1.84
C ALA A 5 32.44 -12.73 -3.00
N ALA A 6 31.33 -13.24 -3.53
CA ALA A 6 30.57 -12.55 -4.56
C ALA A 6 30.12 -11.19 -4.01
N ALA A 7 30.58 -10.09 -4.62
CA ALA A 7 30.14 -8.76 -4.28
C ALA A 7 28.60 -8.69 -4.45
N LEU A 8 27.89 -8.37 -3.36
CA LEU A 8 26.45 -8.11 -3.41
C LEU A 8 26.22 -6.99 -4.42
N LYS A 9 25.43 -7.28 -5.47
CA LYS A 9 25.03 -6.26 -6.44
C LYS A 9 24.23 -5.18 -5.70
N PRO A 10 24.49 -3.89 -5.97
CA PRO A 10 23.69 -2.83 -5.39
C PRO A 10 22.23 -3.04 -5.79
N VAL A 11 21.34 -3.09 -4.80
CA VAL A 11 19.89 -3.04 -5.05
C VAL A 11 19.61 -1.67 -5.65
N ALA A 12 18.97 -1.64 -6.82
CA ALA A 12 18.58 -0.39 -7.46
C ALA A 12 17.74 0.45 -6.49
N ALA A 13 17.95 1.77 -6.49
CA ALA A 13 17.17 2.66 -5.64
C ALA A 13 15.68 2.56 -5.99
N VAL A 14 14.82 2.41 -4.98
CA VAL A 14 13.36 2.42 -5.15
C VAL A 14 12.92 3.84 -5.50
N LEU A 15 12.24 4.00 -6.64
CA LEU A 15 11.73 5.29 -7.09
C LEU A 15 10.27 5.48 -6.61
N GLU A 16 9.81 6.73 -6.49
CA GLU A 16 8.39 7.03 -6.23
C GLU A 16 7.46 6.35 -7.24
N ARG A 17 7.90 6.20 -8.48
CA ARG A 17 7.18 5.46 -9.52
C ARG A 17 6.99 3.98 -9.16
N ASP A 18 7.98 3.35 -8.53
CA ASP A 18 7.89 1.95 -8.13
C ASP A 18 6.89 1.77 -6.98
N MET A 19 6.91 2.70 -6.00
CA MET A 19 5.94 2.74 -4.91
C MET A 19 4.51 2.95 -5.42
N ALA A 20 4.31 3.89 -6.34
CA ALA A 20 3.00 4.11 -6.97
C ALA A 20 2.54 2.89 -7.77
N ASN A 21 3.45 2.21 -8.48
CA ASN A 21 3.12 0.97 -9.18
C ASN A 21 2.77 -0.19 -8.24
N ALA A 22 3.37 -0.25 -7.05
CA ALA A 22 2.97 -1.22 -6.03
C ALA A 22 1.51 -0.99 -5.59
N ILE A 23 1.10 0.26 -5.36
CA ILE A 23 -0.30 0.61 -5.08
C ILE A 23 -1.22 0.18 -6.23
N ARG A 24 -0.84 0.45 -7.48
CA ARG A 24 -1.61 0.06 -8.67
C ARG A 24 -1.77 -1.45 -8.76
N ALA A 25 -0.69 -2.21 -8.60
CA ALA A 25 -0.70 -3.66 -8.67
C ALA A 25 -1.61 -4.26 -7.59
N LEU A 26 -1.42 -3.86 -6.33
CA LEU A 26 -2.27 -4.32 -5.22
C LEU A 26 -3.74 -4.01 -5.47
N ALA A 27 -4.06 -2.81 -5.95
CA ALA A 27 -5.45 -2.44 -6.23
C ALA A 27 -6.06 -3.25 -7.38
N MET A 28 -5.32 -3.46 -8.48
CA MET A 28 -5.78 -4.27 -9.60
C MET A 28 -6.00 -5.72 -9.17
N ASP A 29 -5.01 -6.34 -8.53
CA ASP A 29 -5.04 -7.76 -8.18
C ASP A 29 -6.12 -8.07 -7.15
N SER A 30 -6.28 -7.24 -6.11
CA SER A 30 -7.33 -7.42 -5.10
C SER A 30 -8.73 -7.27 -5.69
N VAL A 31 -8.97 -6.25 -6.52
CA VAL A 31 -10.27 -6.04 -7.19
C VAL A 31 -10.56 -7.19 -8.15
N GLN A 32 -9.56 -7.62 -8.93
CA GLN A 32 -9.69 -8.71 -9.88
C GLN A 32 -9.99 -10.04 -9.19
N LYS A 33 -9.26 -10.37 -8.10
CA LYS A 33 -9.49 -11.58 -7.32
C LYS A 33 -10.88 -11.60 -6.67
N ALA A 34 -11.35 -10.45 -6.19
CA ALA A 34 -12.70 -10.32 -5.66
C ALA A 34 -13.79 -10.37 -6.74
N ASN A 35 -13.43 -10.18 -8.01
CA ASN A 35 -14.35 -9.95 -9.13
C ASN A 35 -15.38 -8.84 -8.79
N SER A 36 -14.96 -7.85 -8.00
CA SER A 36 -15.81 -6.80 -7.44
C SER A 36 -14.95 -5.64 -6.94
N GLY A 37 -15.34 -4.39 -7.26
CA GLY A 37 -14.68 -3.19 -6.74
C GLY A 37 -14.44 -2.12 -7.81
N HIS A 38 -13.64 -1.12 -7.46
CA HIS A 38 -13.36 0.04 -8.32
C HIS A 38 -11.84 0.23 -8.46
N PRO A 39 -11.22 -0.29 -9.53
CA PRO A 39 -9.77 -0.22 -9.68
C PRO A 39 -9.31 1.14 -10.23
N GLY A 40 -10.17 1.85 -10.98
CA GLY A 40 -9.82 3.09 -11.67
C GLY A 40 -9.36 4.21 -10.74
N MET A 41 -10.11 4.48 -9.67
CA MET A 41 -9.74 5.54 -8.72
C MET A 41 -8.42 5.25 -7.98
N PRO A 42 -8.20 4.06 -7.36
CA PRO A 42 -6.92 3.71 -6.77
C PRO A 42 -5.74 3.84 -7.73
N MET A 43 -5.90 3.40 -8.99
CA MET A 43 -4.83 3.48 -9.98
C MET A 43 -4.51 4.93 -10.39
N GLY A 44 -5.54 5.76 -10.55
CA GLY A 44 -5.39 7.18 -10.89
C GLY A 44 -4.80 8.01 -9.76
N MET A 45 -5.05 7.64 -8.49
CA MET A 45 -4.56 8.36 -7.31
C MET A 45 -3.25 7.81 -6.73
N ALA A 46 -2.68 6.75 -7.31
CA ALA A 46 -1.47 6.11 -6.78
C ALA A 46 -0.27 7.06 -6.65
N ASP A 47 -0.03 7.95 -7.62
CA ASP A 47 1.10 8.89 -7.54
C ASP A 47 0.86 9.96 -6.45
N VAL A 48 -0.37 10.49 -6.37
CA VAL A 48 -0.76 11.46 -5.34
C VAL A 48 -0.65 10.86 -3.95
N ALA A 49 -1.15 9.64 -3.76
CA ALA A 49 -1.05 8.91 -2.51
C ALA A 49 0.41 8.63 -2.13
N THR A 50 1.24 8.22 -3.10
CA THR A 50 2.67 7.99 -2.86
C THR A 50 3.35 9.25 -2.33
N VAL A 51 3.14 10.39 -2.99
CA VAL A 51 3.74 11.67 -2.56
C VAL A 51 3.21 12.09 -1.18
N LEU A 52 1.90 12.01 -0.96
CA LEU A 52 1.29 12.38 0.32
C LEU A 52 1.87 11.56 1.48
N PHE A 53 1.88 10.24 1.33
CA PHE A 53 2.25 9.32 2.41
C PHE A 53 3.75 9.16 2.62
N SER A 54 4.58 9.42 1.60
CA SER A 54 6.04 9.33 1.74
C SER A 54 6.71 10.63 2.19
N ARG A 55 6.04 11.79 2.04
CA ARG A 55 6.69 13.10 2.23
C ARG A 55 5.98 14.06 3.18
N PHE A 56 4.67 13.93 3.34
CA PHE A 56 3.88 14.99 3.99
C PHE A 56 3.11 14.50 5.22
N ILE A 57 2.62 13.26 5.21
CA ILE A 57 1.80 12.75 6.31
C ILE A 57 2.68 12.30 7.48
N ASN A 58 2.28 12.65 8.69
CA ASN A 58 2.91 12.19 9.92
C ASN A 58 2.04 11.15 10.62
N ILE A 59 2.41 9.88 10.49
CA ILE A 59 1.71 8.73 11.07
C ILE A 59 2.71 7.71 11.58
N ASP A 60 2.29 6.93 12.58
CA ASP A 60 3.00 5.74 13.04
C ASP A 60 2.04 4.55 13.02
N PRO A 61 2.20 3.60 12.06
CA PRO A 61 1.37 2.40 11.96
C PRO A 61 1.43 1.48 13.20
N SER A 62 2.48 1.59 14.03
CA SER A 62 2.59 0.87 15.30
C SER A 62 1.83 1.52 16.45
N MET A 63 1.48 2.80 16.30
CA MET A 63 0.69 3.59 17.26
C MET A 63 -0.53 4.23 16.57
N PRO A 64 -1.49 3.43 16.06
CA PRO A 64 -2.63 3.93 15.29
C PRO A 64 -3.53 4.88 16.07
N ASP A 65 -3.50 4.81 17.41
CA ASP A 65 -4.29 5.66 18.30
C ASP A 65 -3.54 6.92 18.78
N TRP A 66 -2.32 7.16 18.30
CA TRP A 66 -1.55 8.36 18.64
C TRP A 66 -2.37 9.64 18.37
N PRO A 67 -2.67 10.47 19.39
CA PRO A 67 -3.62 11.57 19.23
C PRO A 67 -3.23 12.67 18.24
N ASP A 68 -1.91 12.89 18.07
CA ASP A 68 -1.34 14.00 17.27
C ASP A 68 -0.90 13.56 15.86
N ARG A 69 -1.26 12.34 15.44
CA ARG A 69 -1.05 11.90 14.06
C ARG A 69 -1.91 12.72 13.10
N ASP A 70 -1.43 12.85 11.86
CA ASP A 70 -2.26 13.36 10.77
C ASP A 70 -3.41 12.38 10.47
N ARG A 71 -4.55 12.93 10.05
CA ARG A 71 -5.77 12.16 9.75
C ARG A 71 -6.03 12.17 8.26
N PHE A 72 -5.89 11.01 7.62
CA PHE A 72 -6.29 10.81 6.24
C PHE A 72 -7.74 10.31 6.15
N VAL A 73 -8.53 10.94 5.30
CA VAL A 73 -9.93 10.54 5.02
C VAL A 73 -10.13 10.40 3.52
N LEU A 74 -10.48 9.19 3.07
CA LEU A 74 -10.81 8.94 1.67
C LEU A 74 -12.32 9.14 1.45
N SER A 75 -12.73 10.37 1.12
CA SER A 75 -14.15 10.69 0.90
C SER A 75 -14.77 9.89 -0.26
N ALA A 76 -13.99 9.61 -1.31
CA ALA A 76 -14.39 8.76 -2.43
C ALA A 76 -14.28 7.27 -2.06
N GLY A 77 -15.07 6.84 -1.07
CA GLY A 77 -14.94 5.53 -0.43
C GLY A 77 -15.11 4.31 -1.36
N HIS A 78 -15.63 4.49 -2.57
CA HIS A 78 -15.72 3.42 -3.56
C HIS A 78 -14.34 2.87 -3.97
N GLY A 79 -13.28 3.69 -3.91
CA GLY A 79 -11.90 3.23 -4.13
C GLY A 79 -11.18 2.85 -2.85
N SER A 80 -11.89 2.22 -1.91
CA SER A 80 -11.35 1.72 -0.64
C SER A 80 -10.06 0.91 -0.77
N MET A 81 -9.86 0.24 -1.91
CA MET A 81 -8.65 -0.54 -2.17
C MET A 81 -7.37 0.31 -2.16
N LEU A 82 -7.45 1.62 -2.45
CA LEU A 82 -6.31 2.53 -2.26
C LEU A 82 -5.89 2.59 -0.80
N GLN A 83 -6.85 2.78 0.11
CA GLN A 83 -6.59 2.91 1.54
C GLN A 83 -6.05 1.60 2.12
N TYR A 84 -6.60 0.46 1.72
CA TYR A 84 -6.12 -0.85 2.19
C TYR A 84 -4.71 -1.18 1.66
N ALA A 85 -4.41 -0.85 0.39
CA ALA A 85 -3.06 -0.99 -0.15
C ALA A 85 -2.05 -0.12 0.62
N LEU A 86 -2.43 1.13 0.96
CA LEU A 86 -1.60 2.01 1.79
C LEU A 86 -1.37 1.42 3.19
N HIS A 87 -2.43 0.95 3.86
CA HIS A 87 -2.31 0.35 5.20
C HIS A 87 -1.35 -0.86 5.19
N TYR A 88 -1.43 -1.72 4.19
CA TYR A 88 -0.48 -2.82 4.01
C TYR A 88 0.95 -2.33 3.79
N LEU A 89 1.17 -1.40 2.86
CA LEU A 89 2.51 -0.89 2.53
C LEU A 89 3.15 -0.11 3.69
N LEU A 90 2.34 0.55 4.52
CA LEU A 90 2.79 1.24 5.72
C LEU A 90 3.08 0.28 6.88
N GLY A 91 2.56 -0.95 6.84
CA GLY A 91 2.80 -1.96 7.87
C GLY A 91 1.82 -1.90 9.05
N TYR A 92 0.57 -1.50 8.81
CA TYR A 92 -0.49 -1.65 9.81
C TYR A 92 -0.69 -3.13 10.15
N GLN A 93 -0.65 -3.47 11.45
CA GLN A 93 -0.65 -4.87 11.91
C GLN A 93 -1.92 -5.63 11.54
N ASP A 94 -3.05 -4.92 11.42
CA ASP A 94 -4.35 -5.47 11.09
C ASP A 94 -4.63 -5.54 9.58
N MET A 95 -3.67 -5.12 8.74
CA MET A 95 -3.79 -5.16 7.28
C MET A 95 -2.63 -5.94 6.62
N PRO A 96 -2.47 -7.24 6.90
CA PRO A 96 -1.50 -8.07 6.20
C PRO A 96 -1.96 -8.37 4.77
N ILE A 97 -1.08 -8.98 3.95
CA ILE A 97 -1.37 -9.24 2.52
C ILE A 97 -2.59 -10.14 2.33
N GLU A 98 -2.88 -11.02 3.28
CA GLU A 98 -4.03 -11.92 3.29
C GLU A 98 -5.36 -11.17 3.30
N GLU A 99 -5.44 -10.02 3.97
CA GLU A 99 -6.67 -9.21 3.97
C GLU A 99 -6.90 -8.56 2.60
N LEU A 100 -5.83 -8.10 1.92
CA LEU A 100 -5.94 -7.63 0.53
C LEU A 100 -6.39 -8.75 -0.42
N GLN A 101 -5.95 -9.98 -0.18
CA GLN A 101 -6.37 -11.16 -0.94
C GLN A 101 -7.82 -11.59 -0.66
N ARG A 102 -8.38 -11.17 0.48
CA ARG A 102 -9.76 -11.42 0.92
C ARG A 102 -10.66 -10.21 0.71
N PHE A 103 -10.25 -9.25 -0.13
CA PHE A 103 -11.03 -8.06 -0.43
C PHE A 103 -12.49 -8.41 -0.82
N ARG A 104 -13.45 -7.75 -0.14
CA ARG A 104 -14.90 -7.93 -0.32
C ARG A 104 -15.41 -9.35 -0.10
N GLN A 105 -14.69 -10.18 0.63
CA GLN A 105 -15.14 -11.51 1.01
C GLN A 105 -15.82 -11.48 2.38
N LEU A 106 -16.73 -12.42 2.63
CA LEU A 106 -17.43 -12.51 3.91
C LEU A 106 -16.42 -12.71 5.06
N GLY A 107 -16.49 -11.85 6.07
CA GLY A 107 -15.61 -11.88 7.23
C GLY A 107 -14.18 -11.39 6.97
N SER A 108 -13.92 -10.70 5.84
CA SER A 108 -12.72 -9.87 5.70
C SER A 108 -12.82 -8.63 6.60
N ARG A 109 -11.68 -8.01 6.89
CA ARG A 109 -11.63 -6.74 7.62
C ARG A 109 -11.32 -5.59 6.66
#